data_AF-A0A962RD43-F1
#
_entry.id   AF-A0A962RD43-F1
#
_cell.length_a   1.000
_cell.length_b   1.000
_cell.length_c   1.000
_cell.angle_alpha   90.00
_cell.angle_beta   90.00
_cell.angle_gamma   90.00
#
_symmetry.space_group_name_H-M   'P 1'
#
loop_
_entity.id
_entity.type
_entity.pdbx_description
1 polymer ?
#
loop_
_entity_poly.entity_id
_entity_poly.type
_entity_poly.pdbx_seq_one_letter_code
_entity_poly.pdbx_strand_id
1 'polypeptide(L)'
;GVSLATSPISQYIAISLKPLRDFFLVLFFFSLGARFDLGLLVDVLLPASVLAALMLAAKPTVFYVLLRNAHERKRLCWDLGFRLGQISEFSLLIAYVATGAALIGKEASHLIQATAIITFIVSSYIVIFNCITPIAVSDKLRRD
;
A
#
# COMPACT_ATOMS: atom_id res chain seq x y z
N GLY A 1 14.64 8.41 -15.71
CA GLY A 1 14.29 8.70 -14.30
C GLY A 1 15.53 9.10 -13.55
N VAL A 2 16.25 8.14 -12.97
CA VAL A 2 17.46 8.38 -12.15
C VAL A 2 18.53 9.21 -12.88
N SER A 3 18.86 8.87 -14.13
CA SER A 3 19.87 9.62 -14.91
C SER A 3 19.45 11.06 -15.26
N LEU A 4 18.15 11.37 -15.21
CA LEU A 4 17.62 12.72 -15.47
C LEU A 4 17.29 13.46 -14.19
N ALA A 5 17.30 12.81 -13.02
CA ALA A 5 16.79 13.36 -11.76
C ALA A 5 17.59 14.58 -11.27
N THR A 6 18.87 14.66 -11.61
CA THR A 6 19.76 15.79 -11.28
C THR A 6 19.69 16.93 -12.29
N SER A 7 18.98 16.75 -13.41
CA SER A 7 18.84 17.78 -14.44
C SER A 7 17.79 18.81 -14.05
N PRO A 8 18.01 20.12 -14.32
CA PRO A 8 17.03 21.18 -14.07
C PRO A 8 15.71 20.97 -14.85
N ILE A 9 15.72 20.18 -15.92
CA ILE A 9 14.53 19.87 -16.73
C ILE A 9 13.69 18.74 -16.10
N SER A 10 14.23 17.99 -15.12
CA SER A 10 13.55 16.84 -14.50
C SER A 10 12.18 17.19 -13.93
N GLN A 11 12.04 18.36 -13.32
CA GLN A 11 10.78 18.80 -12.71
C GLN A 11 9.72 19.08 -13.78
N TYR A 12 10.11 19.71 -14.89
CA TYR A 12 9.24 19.92 -16.03
C TYR A 12 8.75 18.59 -16.62
N ILE A 13 9.67 17.64 -16.86
CA ILE A 13 9.32 16.30 -17.36
C ILE A 13 8.39 15.58 -16.39
N ALA A 14 8.65 15.63 -15.08
CA ALA A 14 7.82 14.98 -14.06
C ALA A 14 6.38 15.53 -14.05
N ILE A 15 6.21 16.84 -14.25
CA ILE A 15 4.88 17.46 -14.36
C ILE A 15 4.20 17.05 -15.66
N SER A 16 4.92 17.08 -16.79
CA SER A 16 4.37 16.68 -18.10
C SER A 16 3.97 15.20 -18.17
N LEU A 17 4.69 14.31 -17.48
CA LEU A 17 4.38 12.88 -17.40
C LEU A 17 3.35 12.53 -16.33
N LYS A 18 2.99 13.47 -15.44
CA LYS A 18 2.02 13.22 -14.36
C LYS A 18 0.67 12.70 -14.89
N PRO A 19 0.03 13.30 -15.91
CA PRO A 19 -1.24 12.80 -16.42
C PRO A 19 -1.13 11.39 -17.00
N LEU A 20 -0.02 11.09 -17.68
CA LEU A 20 0.24 9.78 -18.27
C LEU A 20 0.38 8.69 -17.18
N ARG A 21 1.16 8.99 -16.13
CA ARG A 21 1.32 8.12 -14.97
C ARG A 21 -0.02 7.85 -14.31
N ASP A 22 -0.78 8.90 -14.03
CA ASP A 22 -2.06 8.78 -13.32
C ASP A 22 -3.06 7.97 -14.16
N PHE A 23 -3.10 8.18 -15.48
CA PHE A 23 -3.89 7.38 -16.42
C PHE A 23 -3.52 5.89 -16.39
N PHE A 24 -2.22 5.56 -16.51
CA PHE A 24 -1.78 4.16 -16.50
C PHE A 24 -1.96 3.49 -15.14
N LEU A 25 -1.82 4.23 -14.05
CA LEU A 25 -2.04 3.71 -12.71
C LEU A 25 -3.52 3.31 -12.53
N VAL A 26 -4.46 4.17 -12.94
CA VAL A 26 -5.90 3.84 -12.91
C VAL A 26 -6.19 2.61 -13.78
N LEU A 27 -5.67 2.55 -15.01
CA LEU A 27 -5.86 1.40 -15.89
C LEU A 27 -5.25 0.11 -15.33
N PHE A 28 -4.09 0.19 -14.66
CA PHE A 28 -3.45 -0.94 -14.02
C PHE A 28 -4.35 -1.54 -12.93
N PHE A 29 -4.83 -0.71 -12.00
CA PHE A 29 -5.73 -1.17 -10.94
C PHE A 29 -7.08 -1.65 -11.46
N PHE A 30 -7.64 -0.97 -12.47
CA PHE A 30 -8.86 -1.41 -13.12
C PHE A 30 -8.71 -2.80 -13.76
N SER A 31 -7.63 -3.01 -14.53
CA SER A 31 -7.36 -4.28 -15.19
C SER A 31 -7.10 -5.41 -14.19
N LEU A 32 -6.37 -5.12 -13.11
CA LEU A 32 -6.14 -6.07 -12.03
C LEU A 32 -7.46 -6.47 -11.35
N GLY A 33 -8.31 -5.48 -11.02
CA GLY A 33 -9.62 -5.70 -10.43
C GLY A 33 -10.55 -6.49 -11.36
N ALA A 34 -10.54 -6.20 -12.66
CA ALA A 34 -11.35 -6.93 -13.65
C ALA A 34 -10.94 -8.39 -13.83
N ARG A 35 -9.69 -8.73 -13.50
CA ARG A 35 -9.15 -10.10 -13.54
C ARG A 35 -9.24 -10.82 -12.20
N PHE A 36 -9.73 -10.14 -11.17
CA PHE A 36 -9.87 -10.71 -9.85
C PHE A 36 -11.04 -11.71 -9.83
N ASP A 37 -10.72 -12.99 -9.63
CA ASP A 37 -11.71 -14.06 -9.57
C ASP A 37 -12.34 -14.11 -8.17
N LEU A 38 -13.61 -13.69 -8.09
CA LEU A 38 -14.38 -13.72 -6.85
C LEU A 38 -14.76 -15.13 -6.40
N GLY A 39 -14.74 -16.11 -7.30
CA GLY A 39 -15.00 -17.52 -6.95
C GLY A 39 -13.89 -18.08 -6.07
N LEU A 40 -12.64 -17.80 -6.43
CA LEU A 40 -11.45 -18.22 -5.65
C LEU A 40 -11.23 -17.38 -4.38
N LEU A 41 -11.91 -16.25 -4.23
CA LEU A 41 -11.78 -15.38 -3.05
C LEU A 41 -12.16 -16.14 -1.78
N VAL A 42 -13.20 -16.97 -1.81
CA VAL A 42 -13.69 -17.70 -0.62
C VAL A 42 -12.61 -18.62 -0.07
N ASP A 43 -11.87 -19.29 -0.97
CA ASP A 43 -10.82 -20.24 -0.60
C ASP A 43 -9.61 -19.53 0.04
N VAL A 44 -9.29 -18.32 -0.43
CA VAL A 44 -8.14 -17.54 0.07
C VAL A 44 -8.50 -16.51 1.14
N LEU A 45 -9.78 -16.31 1.46
CA LEU A 45 -10.23 -15.24 2.34
C LEU A 45 -9.65 -15.38 3.76
N LEU A 46 -9.71 -16.59 4.32
CA LEU A 46 -9.17 -16.87 5.64
C LEU A 46 -7.65 -16.62 5.70
N PRO A 47 -6.81 -17.26 4.85
CA PRO A 47 -5.37 -17.01 4.90
C PRO A 47 -4.99 -15.57 4.53
N ALA A 48 -5.72 -14.91 3.62
CA ALA A 48 -5.50 -13.50 3.31
C ALA A 48 -5.80 -12.58 4.51
N SER A 49 -6.88 -12.85 5.24
CA SER A 49 -7.23 -12.07 6.45
C SER A 49 -6.19 -12.22 7.55
N VAL A 50 -5.68 -13.44 7.78
CA VAL A 50 -4.61 -13.72 8.75
C VAL A 50 -3.33 -13.00 8.35
N LEU A 51 -2.93 -13.09 7.08
CA LEU A 51 -1.74 -12.41 6.57
C LEU A 51 -1.89 -10.89 6.64
N ALA A 52 -3.07 -10.35 6.35
CA ALA A 52 -3.36 -8.92 6.43
C ALA A 52 -3.25 -8.42 7.87
N ALA A 53 -3.84 -9.14 8.83
CA ALA A 53 -3.74 -8.81 10.25
C ALA A 53 -2.29 -8.86 10.72
N LEU A 54 -1.54 -9.89 10.32
CA LEU A 54 -0.12 -10.01 10.63
C LEU A 54 0.68 -8.84 10.07
N MET A 55 0.46 -8.45 8.81
CA MET A 55 1.18 -7.33 8.20
C MET A 55 0.83 -5.98 8.85
N LEU A 56 -0.46 -5.74 9.13
CA LEU A 56 -0.93 -4.53 9.79
C LEU A 56 -0.48 -4.41 11.24
N ALA A 57 -0.13 -5.51 11.91
CA ALA A 57 0.45 -5.47 13.25
C ALA A 57 1.99 -5.40 13.20
N ALA A 58 2.62 -6.24 12.37
CA ALA A 58 4.07 -6.39 12.33
C ALA A 58 4.76 -5.15 11.77
N LYS A 59 4.32 -4.62 10.62
CA LYS A 59 5.00 -3.47 10.00
C LYS A 59 4.98 -2.22 10.88
N PRO A 60 3.83 -1.77 11.43
CA PRO A 60 3.82 -0.60 12.31
C PRO A 60 4.70 -0.80 13.54
N THR A 61 4.72 -2.00 14.11
CA THR A 61 5.57 -2.33 15.27
C THR A 61 7.05 -2.25 14.92
N VAL A 62 7.46 -2.81 13.77
CA VAL A 62 8.85 -2.74 13.29
C VAL A 62 9.26 -1.29 13.06
N PHE A 63 8.46 -0.50 12.35
CA PHE A 63 8.75 0.92 12.12
C PHE A 63 8.78 1.72 13.42
N TYR A 64 7.89 1.43 14.37
CA TYR A 64 7.89 2.07 15.68
C TYR A 64 9.21 1.84 16.42
N VAL A 65 9.67 0.59 16.49
CA VAL A 65 10.93 0.23 17.16
C VAL A 65 12.12 0.91 16.48
N LEU A 66 12.19 0.86 15.14
CA LEU A 66 13.27 1.48 14.38
C LEU A 66 13.34 3.00 14.59
N LEU A 67 12.20 3.68 14.50
CA LEU A 67 12.12 5.13 14.69
C LEU A 67 12.34 5.55 16.14
N ARG A 68 11.91 4.71 17.09
CA ARG A 68 12.17 4.96 18.51
C ARG A 68 13.66 4.90 18.82
N ASN A 69 14.40 3.98 18.19
CA ASN A 69 15.85 3.90 18.30
C ASN A 69 16.56 5.11 17.68
N ALA A 70 15.96 5.73 16.68
CA ALA A 70 16.41 7.00 16.10
C ALA A 70 16.03 8.25 16.95
N HIS A 71 15.60 8.06 18.21
CA HIS A 71 15.24 9.13 19.15
C HIS A 71 14.05 10.01 18.75
N GLU A 72 13.17 9.50 17.87
CA GLU A 72 11.97 10.22 17.48
C GLU A 72 10.88 10.24 18.57
N ARG A 73 9.98 11.22 18.46
CA ARG A 73 8.83 11.38 19.36
C ARG A 73 7.87 10.20 19.20
N LYS A 74 7.44 9.60 20.32
CA LYS A 74 6.54 8.41 20.34
C LYS A 74 5.34 8.52 19.41
N ARG A 75 4.70 9.71 19.34
CA ARG A 75 3.55 9.97 18.47
C ARG A 75 3.91 9.89 16.98
N LEU A 76 5.05 10.47 16.60
CA LEU A 76 5.55 10.42 15.22
C LEU A 76 5.89 8.98 14.80
N CYS A 77 6.50 8.19 15.71
CA CYS A 77 6.81 6.78 15.44
C CYS A 77 5.56 5.97 15.09
N TRP A 78 4.48 6.13 15.86
CA TRP A 78 3.21 5.44 15.59
C TRP A 78 2.52 5.97 14.33
N ASP A 79 2.48 7.28 14.13
CA ASP A 79 1.89 7.88 12.93
C ASP A 79 2.56 7.37 11.65
N LEU A 80 3.89 7.30 11.62
CA LEU A 80 4.64 6.76 10.49
C LEU A 80 4.47 5.24 10.37
N GLY A 81 4.47 4.53 11.49
CA GLY A 81 4.27 3.08 11.53
C GLY A 81 2.94 2.66 10.89
N PHE A 82 1.83 3.28 11.30
CA PHE A 82 0.51 2.96 10.74
C PHE A 82 0.39 3.33 9.26
N ARG A 83 0.94 4.48 8.85
CA ARG A 83 0.95 4.91 7.43
C ARG A 83 1.72 3.97 6.52
N LEU A 84 2.75 3.32 7.05
CA LEU A 84 3.58 2.36 6.32
C LEU A 84 3.15 0.89 6.53
N GLY A 85 2.09 0.66 7.32
CA GLY A 85 1.64 -0.66 7.75
C GLY A 85 1.01 -1.51 6.65
N GLN A 86 0.41 -0.90 5.64
CA GLN A 86 -0.22 -1.62 4.54
C GLN A 86 0.79 -2.36 3.64
N ILE A 87 0.30 -3.36 2.90
CA ILE A 87 1.07 -3.98 1.83
C ILE A 87 1.25 -2.98 0.69
N SER A 88 2.30 -3.14 -0.11
CA SER A 88 2.57 -2.22 -1.22
C SER A 88 1.73 -2.56 -2.45
N GLU A 89 1.30 -1.54 -3.18
CA GLU A 89 0.73 -1.65 -4.53
C GLU A 89 1.64 -2.43 -5.49
N PHE A 90 2.97 -2.30 -5.32
CA PHE A 90 3.94 -3.06 -6.10
C PHE A 90 3.85 -4.57 -5.90
N SER A 91 3.35 -5.04 -4.74
CA SER A 91 3.14 -6.48 -4.51
C SER A 91 2.13 -7.09 -5.50
N LEU A 92 1.14 -6.30 -5.94
CA LEU A 92 0.15 -6.71 -6.95
C LEU A 92 0.81 -6.90 -8.32
N LEU A 93 1.67 -5.96 -8.70
CA LEU A 93 2.44 -6.04 -9.95
C LEU A 93 3.35 -7.28 -9.94
N ILE A 94 4.07 -7.51 -8.83
CA ILE A 94 4.96 -8.66 -8.70
C ILE A 94 4.17 -9.96 -8.77
N ALA A 95 3.04 -10.08 -8.07
CA ALA A 95 2.18 -11.26 -8.14
C ALA A 95 1.69 -11.51 -9.58
N TYR A 96 1.26 -10.46 -10.28
CA TYR A 96 0.82 -10.56 -11.67
C TYR A 96 1.94 -11.06 -12.59
N VAL A 97 3.12 -10.45 -12.52
CA VAL A 97 4.28 -10.86 -13.34
C VAL A 97 4.72 -12.29 -13.01
N ALA A 98 4.79 -12.64 -11.73
CA ALA A 98 5.17 -13.98 -11.28
C ALA A 98 4.17 -15.05 -11.73
N THR A 99 2.88 -14.75 -11.72
CA THR A 99 1.83 -15.65 -12.24
C THR A 99 1.97 -15.84 -13.76
N GLY A 100 2.21 -14.75 -14.49
CA GLY A 100 2.44 -14.80 -15.94
C GLY A 100 3.71 -15.58 -16.32
N ALA A 101 4.72 -15.55 -15.46
CA ALA A 101 5.95 -16.35 -15.60
C ALA A 101 5.82 -17.78 -15.05
N ALA A 102 4.62 -18.20 -14.59
CA ALA A 102 4.35 -19.49 -13.95
C ALA A 102 5.25 -19.81 -12.73
N LEU A 103 5.78 -18.78 -12.05
CA LEU A 103 6.58 -18.93 -10.83
C LEU A 103 5.70 -19.16 -9.58
N ILE A 104 4.46 -18.70 -9.62
CA ILE A 104 3.47 -18.90 -8.56
C ILE A 104 2.14 -19.40 -9.16
N GLY A 105 1.39 -20.17 -8.37
CA GLY A 105 0.05 -20.61 -8.73
C GLY A 105 -0.97 -19.47 -8.66
N LYS A 106 -2.14 -19.69 -9.28
CA LYS A 106 -3.26 -18.74 -9.26
C LYS A 106 -3.71 -18.42 -7.82
N GLU A 107 -3.84 -19.43 -6.96
CA GLU A 107 -4.22 -19.25 -5.56
C GLU A 107 -3.26 -18.34 -4.80
N ALA A 108 -1.94 -18.50 -4.98
CA ALA A 108 -0.94 -17.64 -4.36
C ALA A 108 -1.05 -16.18 -4.84
N SER A 109 -1.31 -15.99 -6.14
CA SER A 109 -1.56 -14.66 -6.71
C SER A 109 -2.80 -14.02 -6.11
N HIS A 110 -3.91 -14.76 -6.04
CA HIS A 110 -5.16 -14.27 -5.43
C HIS A 110 -5.01 -13.99 -3.94
N LEU A 111 -4.25 -14.80 -3.21
CA LEU A 111 -3.94 -14.56 -1.80
C LEU A 111 -3.19 -13.24 -1.62
N ILE A 112 -2.15 -12.97 -2.43
CA ILE A 112 -1.41 -11.69 -2.37
C ILE A 112 -2.34 -10.52 -2.69
N GLN A 113 -3.15 -10.65 -3.74
CA GLN A 113 -4.09 -9.62 -4.17
C GLN A 113 -5.16 -9.32 -3.11
N ALA A 114 -5.81 -10.35 -2.57
CA ALA A 114 -6.82 -10.24 -1.52
C ALA A 114 -6.21 -9.60 -0.25
N THR A 115 -5.02 -10.06 0.16
CA THR A 115 -4.32 -9.50 1.33
C THR A 115 -4.04 -8.01 1.12
N ALA A 116 -3.53 -7.61 -0.05
CA ALA A 116 -3.25 -6.21 -0.36
C ALA A 116 -4.51 -5.35 -0.29
N ILE A 117 -5.61 -5.79 -0.92
CA ILE A 117 -6.91 -5.08 -0.88
C ILE A 117 -7.41 -4.92 0.55
N ILE A 118 -7.40 -5.99 1.36
CA ILE A 118 -7.81 -5.94 2.76
C ILE A 118 -6.94 -4.92 3.52
N THR A 119 -5.62 -4.96 3.34
CA THR A 119 -4.74 -4.01 4.03
C THR A 119 -4.96 -2.57 3.59
N PHE A 120 -5.25 -2.28 2.31
CA PHE A 120 -5.56 -0.92 1.87
C PHE A 120 -6.81 -0.36 2.52
N ILE A 121 -7.87 -1.17 2.58
CA ILE A 121 -9.14 -0.76 3.19
C ILE A 121 -8.93 -0.51 4.68
N VAL A 122 -8.39 -1.49 5.41
CA VAL A 122 -8.23 -1.40 6.86
C VAL A 122 -7.23 -0.32 7.26
N SER A 123 -6.09 -0.21 6.58
CA SER A 123 -5.08 0.83 6.82
C SER A 123 -5.64 2.23 6.62
N SER A 124 -6.45 2.46 5.58
CA SER A 124 -7.08 3.75 5.34
C SER A 124 -7.94 4.19 6.54
N TYR A 125 -8.74 3.28 7.09
CA TYR A 125 -9.52 3.56 8.31
C TYR A 125 -8.63 3.78 9.53
N ILE A 126 -7.60 2.94 9.75
CA ILE A 126 -6.67 3.11 10.87
C ILE A 126 -6.02 4.50 10.82
N VAL A 127 -5.53 4.93 9.66
CA VAL A 127 -4.85 6.22 9.50
C VAL A 127 -5.81 7.39 9.70
N ILE A 128 -7.02 7.34 9.14
CA ILE A 128 -8.00 8.43 9.26
C ILE A 128 -8.46 8.62 10.71
N PHE A 129 -8.64 7.52 11.46
CA PHE A 129 -9.15 7.58 12.83
C PHE A 129 -8.08 7.77 13.90
N ASN A 130 -6.82 7.41 13.64
CA ASN A 130 -5.76 7.43 14.67
C ASN A 130 -4.63 8.41 14.39
N CYS A 131 -4.41 8.83 13.13
CA CYS A 131 -3.30 9.70 12.77
C CYS A 131 -3.77 11.12 12.45
N ILE A 132 -2.90 12.10 12.69
CA ILE A 132 -3.16 13.48 12.30
C ILE A 132 -3.24 13.57 10.77
N THR A 133 -4.40 13.90 10.23
CA THR A 133 -4.65 14.04 8.80
C THR A 133 -5.53 15.26 8.51
N PRO A 134 -5.38 15.95 7.36
CA PRO A 134 -6.24 17.08 7.01
C PRO A 134 -7.71 16.68 6.80
N ILE A 135 -7.94 15.39 6.55
CA ILE A 135 -9.24 14.75 6.35
C ILE A 135 -9.68 13.92 7.57
N ALA A 136 -9.07 14.14 8.75
CA ALA A 136 -9.42 13.39 9.96
C ALA A 136 -10.87 13.64 10.36
N VAL A 137 -11.55 12.61 10.86
CA VAL A 137 -12.97 12.69 11.29
C VAL A 137 -13.13 13.46 12.61
N SER A 138 -12.08 13.48 13.46
CA SER A 138 -12.10 14.19 14.74
C SER A 138 -11.31 15.49 14.67
N ASP A 139 -11.86 16.57 15.21
CA ASP A 139 -11.23 17.90 15.28
C ASP A 139 -9.87 17.87 16.00
N LYS A 140 -9.66 16.94 16.94
CA LYS A 140 -8.38 16.78 17.65
C LYS A 140 -7.25 16.22 16.79
N LEU A 141 -7.59 15.59 15.66
CA LEU A 141 -6.67 14.96 14.71
C LEU A 141 -6.58 15.72 13.39
N ARG A 142 -7.41 16.76 13.22
CA ARG A 142 -7.36 17.62 12.04
C ARG A 142 -6.18 18.58 12.16
N ARG A 143 -5.38 18.67 11.10
CA ARG A 143 -4.42 19.76 10.90
C ARG A 143 -5.03 20.68 9.86
N ASP A 144 -5.33 21.90 10.27
CA ASP A 144 -5.65 23.02 9.38
C ASP A 144 -4.40 23.45 8.60
#